data_AF-A0A7C3S5B2-F1
#
_entry.id   AF-A0A7C3S5B2-F1
#
_cell.length_a   1.000
_cell.length_b   1.000
_cell.length_c   1.000
_cell.angle_alpha   90.00
_cell.angle_beta   90.00
_cell.angle_gamma   90.00
#
_symmetry.space_group_name_H-M   'P 1'
#
loop_
_entity.id
_entity.type
_entity.pdbx_description
1 polymer ?
#
loop_
_entity_poly.entity_id
_entity_poly.type
_entity_poly.pdbx_seq_one_letter_code
_entity_poly.pdbx_strand_id
1 'polypeptide(L)' 'MQRSSFEEFEATSLYCPRCRKAVPVRKRLLLVLPEGDEYEYLCAYCLFSVGTKIDKGAPSVELVLKP' A
#
# COMPACT_ATOMS: atom_id res chain seq x y z
N MET A 1 9.15 22.80 9.83
CA MET A 1 8.68 21.57 9.15
C MET A 1 8.49 21.90 7.68
N GLN A 2 9.46 21.56 6.82
CA GLN A 2 9.31 21.68 5.37
C GLN A 2 8.29 20.62 4.93
N ARG A 3 7.12 21.05 4.47
CA ARG A 3 6.16 20.17 3.81
C ARG A 3 6.79 19.79 2.46
N SER A 4 7.18 18.53 2.30
CA SER A 4 7.53 17.99 0.98
C SER A 4 6.34 18.25 0.05
N SER A 5 6.51 19.11 -0.94
CA SER A 5 5.44 19.57 -1.84
C SER A 5 4.92 18.52 -2.82
N PHE A 6 5.32 17.26 -2.66
CA PHE A 6 4.81 16.14 -3.43
C PHE A 6 4.31 15.09 -2.44
N GLU A 7 3.03 14.74 -2.55
CA GLU A 7 2.49 13.52 -1.94
C GLU A 7 3.35 12.32 -2.37
N GLU A 8 3.37 11.28 -1.54
CA GLU A 8 3.98 10.02 -1.92
C GLU A 8 3.36 9.49 -3.22
N PHE A 9 4.19 8.97 -4.12
CA PHE A 9 3.68 8.41 -5.37
C PHE A 9 2.92 7.10 -5.11
N GLU A 10 1.66 7.08 -5.53
CA GLU A 10 0.77 5.93 -5.44
C GLU A 10 0.57 5.28 -6.82
N ALA A 11 0.58 3.95 -6.86
CA ALA A 11 0.25 3.23 -8.08
C ALA A 11 -1.26 3.36 -8.34
N THR A 12 -1.63 4.00 -9.44
CA THR A 12 -3.04 4.11 -9.86
C THR A 12 -3.48 2.93 -10.74
N SER A 13 -2.55 2.35 -11.51
CA SER A 13 -2.80 1.17 -12.33
C SER A 13 -1.62 0.21 -12.38
N LEU A 14 -1.89 -1.09 -12.36
CA LEU A 14 -0.90 -2.16 -12.52
C LEU A 14 -1.43 -3.24 -13.47
N TYR A 15 -0.54 -4.03 -14.07
CA TYR A 15 -0.94 -5.16 -14.90
C TYR A 15 -1.47 -6.31 -14.02
N CYS A 16 -2.67 -6.81 -14.32
CA CYS A 16 -3.23 -7.97 -13.65
C CYS A 16 -3.10 -9.22 -14.53
N PRO A 17 -2.41 -10.29 -14.09
CA PRO A 17 -2.25 -11.51 -14.89
C PRO A 17 -3.57 -12.28 -15.08
N ARG A 18 -4.53 -12.14 -14.16
CA ARG A 18 -5.86 -12.76 -14.30
C ARG A 18 -6.77 -12.02 -15.28
N CYS A 19 -6.75 -10.68 -15.27
CA CYS A 19 -7.54 -9.86 -16.20
C CYS A 19 -6.83 -9.64 -17.55
N ARG A 20 -5.51 -9.94 -17.62
CA ARG A 20 -4.63 -9.80 -18.79
C ARG A 20 -4.60 -8.39 -19.37
N LYS A 21 -4.67 -7.38 -18.50
CA LYS A 21 -4.62 -5.96 -18.88
C LYS A 21 -4.15 -5.10 -17.71
N ALA A 22 -3.76 -3.86 -18.00
CA ALA A 22 -3.63 -2.82 -16.99
C ALA A 22 -5.00 -2.56 -16.34
N VAL A 23 -5.03 -2.55 -15.01
CA VAL A 23 -6.24 -2.36 -14.22
C VAL A 23 -5.98 -1.30 -13.15
N PRO A 24 -7.01 -0.53 -12.75
CA PRO A 24 -6.92 0.27 -11.54
C PRO A 24 -6.71 -0.64 -10.32
N VAL A 25 -5.97 -0.14 -9.34
CA VAL A 25 -5.63 -0.89 -8.14
C VAL A 25 -6.26 -0.31 -6.88
N ARG A 26 -6.47 -1.16 -5.89
CA ARG A 26 -6.88 -0.79 -4.53
C ARG A 26 -5.71 -1.10 -3.60
N LYS A 27 -5.30 -0.12 -2.80
CA LYS A 27 -4.27 -0.30 -1.76
C LYS A 27 -4.91 -0.83 -0.48
N ARG A 28 -4.33 -1.85 0.13
CA ARG A 28 -4.79 -2.45 1.39
C ARG A 28 -3.59 -2.65 2.31
N LEU A 29 -3.69 -2.18 3.56
CA LEU A 29 -2.66 -2.42 4.57
C LEU A 29 -2.56 -3.92 4.84
N LEU A 30 -1.35 -4.47 4.73
CA LEU A 30 -1.03 -5.84 5.10
C LEU A 30 -0.51 -5.90 6.53
N LEU A 31 0.51 -5.09 6.81
CA LEU A 31 1.27 -5.19 8.05
C LEU A 31 1.86 -3.83 8.42
N VAL A 32 1.87 -3.54 9.71
CA VAL A 32 2.62 -2.42 10.27
C VAL A 32 3.97 -2.97 10.72
N LEU A 33 5.06 -2.43 10.17
CA LEU A 33 6.43 -2.79 10.52
C LEU A 33 7.14 -1.63 11.23
N PRO A 34 8.22 -1.89 11.99
CA PRO A 34 9.03 -0.84 12.60
C PRO A 34 9.57 0.20 11.60
N GLU A 35 9.91 -0.24 10.39
CA GLU A 35 10.45 0.58 9.30
C GLU A 35 9.39 1.31 8.47
N GLY A 36 8.11 0.96 8.63
CA GLY A 36 7.01 1.53 7.84
C GLY A 36 5.80 0.60 7.71
N ASP A 37 4.82 1.04 6.93
CA ASP A 37 3.61 0.27 6.68
C ASP A 37 3.74 -0.51 5.36
N GLU A 38 3.52 -1.82 5.39
CA GLU A 38 3.45 -2.66 4.20
C GLU A 38 2.00 -2.74 3.68
N TYR A 39 1.84 -2.44 2.40
CA TYR A 39 0.58 -2.49 1.69
C TYR A 39 0.64 -3.44 0.50
N GLU A 40 -0.51 -4.02 0.21
CA GLU A 40 -0.78 -4.78 -1.01
C GLU A 40 -1.60 -3.94 -1.99
N TYR A 41 -1.28 -4.05 -3.27
CA TYR A 41 -2.13 -3.58 -4.36
C TYR A 41 -2.95 -4.74 -4.91
N LEU A 42 -4.26 -4.55 -4.90
CA LEU A 42 -5.23 -5.51 -5.42
C LEU A 42 -5.84 -4.98 -6.72
N CYS A 43 -6.02 -5.87 -7.70
CA CYS A 43 -6.83 -5.57 -8.88
C CYS A 43 -8.24 -5.15 -8.43
N ALA A 44 -8.70 -3.97 -8.86
CA ALA A 44 -10.01 -3.44 -8.45
C ALA A 44 -11.20 -4.30 -8.93
N TYR A 45 -11.00 -5.20 -9.89
CA TYR A 45 -12.04 -6.05 -10.47
C TYR A 45 -12.06 -7.47 -9.90
N CYS A 46 -10.90 -8.13 -9.81
CA CYS A 46 -10.83 -9.55 -9.41
C CYS A 46 -10.13 -9.78 -8.07
N LEU A 47 -9.69 -8.71 -7.39
CA LEU A 47 -9.02 -8.71 -6.10
C LEU A 47 -7.73 -9.54 -6.04
N PHE A 48 -7.15 -9.88 -7.20
CA PHE A 48 -5.86 -10.54 -7.26
C PHE A 48 -4.75 -9.57 -6.85
N SER A 49 -3.78 -10.06 -6.08
CA SER A 49 -2.58 -9.32 -5.73
C SER A 49 -1.76 -8.99 -6.97
N VAL A 50 -1.47 -7.72 -7.18
CA VAL A 50 -0.74 -7.23 -8.36
C VAL A 50 0.53 -6.45 -7.99
N GLY A 51 0.83 -6.30 -6.71
CA GLY A 51 2.05 -5.67 -6.22
C GLY A 51 2.00 -5.36 -4.73
N THR A 52 3.11 -4.88 -4.20
CA THR A 52 3.24 -4.41 -2.81
C THR A 52 3.99 -3.07 -2.75
N LYS A 53 3.77 -2.29 -1.69
CA LYS A 53 4.48 -1.04 -1.38
C LYS A 53 4.81 -1.03 0.11
N ILE A 54 5.99 -0.53 0.47
CA ILE A 54 6.33 -0.20 1.87
C ILE A 54 6.46 1.31 1.97
N ASP A 55 5.64 1.91 2.82
CA ASP A 55 5.64 3.35 3.10
C ASP A 55 6.56 3.61 4.28
N LYS A 56 7.79 4.06 3.97
CA LYS A 56 8.82 4.38 4.96
C LYS A 56 8.53 5.76 5.55
N GLY A 57 8.23 5.81 6.84
CA GLY A 57 7.86 7.06 7.53
C GLY A 57 6.46 7.06 8.15
N ALA A 58 5.76 5.93 8.12
CA ALA A 58 4.59 5.73 8.96
C ALA A 58 4.94 6.02 10.44
N PRO A 59 4.09 6.74 11.20
CA PRO A 59 4.37 7.03 12.59
C PRO A 59 4.55 5.73 13.38
N SER A 60 5.55 5.71 14.27
CA SER A 60 5.81 4.57 15.17
C SER A 60 4.52 4.18 15.89
N VAL A 61 4.03 2.95 15.65
CA VAL A 61 2.78 2.48 16.24
C VAL A 61 2.99 2.17 17.72
N GLU A 62 2.25 2.87 18.57
CA GLU A 62 2.22 2.61 20.01
C GLU A 62 1.26 1.44 20.27
N LEU A 63 1.83 0.24 20.44
CA LEU A 63 1.06 -0.98 20.69
C LEU A 63 0.51 -0.97 22.12
N VAL A 64 -0.77 -0.67 22.28
CA VAL A 64 -1.49 -0.81 23.56
C VAL A 64 -2.00 -2.23 23.70
N LEU A 65 -1.26 -3.06 24.44
CA LEU A 65 -1.72 -4.39 24.84
C LEU A 65 -2.72 -4.23 26.00
N LYS A 66 -4.00 -4.53 25.75
CA LYS A 66 -4.99 -4.67 26.83
C LYS A 66 -4.83 -6.07 27.47
N PRO A 67 -4.85 -6.18 28.81
CA PRO A 67 -4.71 -7.45 29.52
C PRO A 67 -5.90 -8.38 29.32
#